data_AF-A0A7C4JNQ3-F1
#
_entry.id   AF-A0A7C4JNQ3-F1
#
_cell.length_a   1.000
_cell.length_b   1.000
_cell.length_c   1.000
_cell.angle_alpha   90.00
_cell.angle_beta   90.00
_cell.angle_gamma   90.00
#
_symmetry.space_group_name_H-M   'P 1'
#
loop_
_entity.id
_entity.type
_entity.pdbx_description
1 polymer ?
#
loop_
_entity_poly.entity_id
_entity_poly.type
_entity_poly.pdbx_seq_one_letter_code
_entity_poly.pdbx_strand_id
1 'polypeptide(L)' 'LMLREAIKNIEPFATALRLAHKTGEFTKEELINELDDKKFFEEESLDIEQFYSFILEWLLYAEAIHYKGEEKKFYKKKH' A
#
# COMPACT_ATOMS: atom_id res chain seq x y z
N LEU A 1 15.60 -15.48 0.43
CA LEU A 1 14.33 -14.75 0.55
C LEU A 1 14.09 -13.99 -0.76
N MET A 2 13.00 -14.27 -1.46
CA MET A 2 12.63 -13.50 -2.67
C MET A 2 12.11 -12.13 -2.25
N LEU A 3 12.53 -11.06 -2.95
CA LEU A 3 12.12 -9.67 -2.65
C LEU A 3 10.58 -9.54 -2.53
N ARG A 4 9.83 -10.26 -3.38
CA ARG A 4 8.37 -10.35 -3.38
C ARG A 4 7.76 -10.79 -2.04
N GLU A 5 8.42 -11.67 -1.30
CA GLU A 5 7.94 -12.11 0.02
C GLU A 5 8.44 -11.20 1.14
N ALA A 6 9.67 -10.66 1.00
CA ALA A 6 10.25 -9.76 2.00
C ALA A 6 9.48 -8.43 2.08
N ILE A 7 9.07 -7.87 0.93
CA ILE A 7 8.40 -6.56 0.85
C ILE A 7 7.10 -6.52 1.66
N LYS A 8 6.41 -7.66 1.82
CA LYS A 8 5.15 -7.76 2.55
C LYS A 8 5.30 -7.46 4.05
N ASN A 9 6.51 -7.54 4.59
CA ASN A 9 6.81 -7.39 6.01
C ASN A 9 7.59 -6.11 6.34
N ILE A 10 7.80 -5.24 5.35
CA ILE A 10 8.59 -4.01 5.49
C ILE A 10 7.65 -2.82 5.40
N GLU A 11 7.82 -1.83 6.27
CA GLU A 11 7.09 -0.57 6.13
C GLU A 11 7.65 0.26 4.98
N PRO A 12 6.82 0.99 4.21
CA PRO A 12 5.38 1.23 4.43
C PRO A 12 4.45 0.18 3.77
N PHE A 13 4.99 -0.77 3.01
CA PHE A 13 4.22 -1.80 2.30
C PHE A 13 3.35 -2.66 3.24
N ALA A 14 3.87 -3.00 4.41
CA ALA A 14 3.15 -3.75 5.43
C ALA A 14 1.88 -3.01 5.93
N THR A 15 1.89 -1.67 5.95
CA THR A 15 0.70 -0.88 6.29
C THR A 15 -0.42 -1.06 5.25
N ALA A 16 -0.12 -0.94 3.95
CA ALA A 16 -1.11 -1.17 2.90
C ALA A 16 -1.70 -2.59 2.96
N LEU A 17 -0.88 -3.60 3.24
CA LEU A 17 -1.36 -4.98 3.36
C LEU A 17 -2.25 -5.20 4.58
N ARG A 18 -1.90 -4.59 5.72
CA ARG A 18 -2.77 -4.64 6.91
C ARG A 18 -4.10 -3.93 6.67
N LEU A 19 -4.09 -2.83 5.93
CA LEU A 19 -5.31 -2.11 5.56
C LEU A 19 -6.21 -3.04 4.74
N ALA A 20 -5.67 -3.65 3.69
CA ALA A 20 -6.38 -4.67 2.89
C ALA A 20 -6.92 -5.85 3.71
N HIS A 21 -6.21 -6.29 4.76
CA HIS A 21 -6.67 -7.39 5.62
C HIS A 21 -7.78 -6.94 6.58
N LYS A 22 -7.70 -5.72 7.10
CA LYS A 22 -8.65 -5.20 8.11
C LYS A 22 -10.00 -4.84 7.49
N THR A 23 -9.98 -4.16 6.34
CA THR A 23 -11.19 -3.62 5.69
C THR A 23 -11.67 -4.47 4.52
N GLY A 24 -10.85 -5.41 4.05
CA GLY A 24 -11.08 -6.19 2.82
C GLY A 24 -10.71 -5.43 1.56
N GLU A 25 -11.00 -4.13 1.51
CA GLU A 25 -10.67 -3.22 0.41
C GLU A 25 -10.24 -1.84 0.95
N PHE A 26 -9.41 -1.11 0.22
CA PHE A 26 -8.98 0.23 0.60
C PHE A 26 -8.69 1.16 -0.59
N THR A 27 -8.79 2.48 -0.41
CA THR A 27 -8.43 3.48 -1.43
C THR A 27 -7.00 4.00 -1.24
N LYS A 28 -6.47 4.73 -2.24
CA LYS A 28 -5.18 5.42 -2.11
C LYS A 28 -5.22 6.42 -0.94
N GLU A 29 -6.30 7.19 -0.78
CA GLU A 29 -6.42 8.17 0.31
C GLU A 29 -6.40 7.50 1.69
N GLU A 30 -7.05 6.35 1.86
CA GLU A 30 -7.03 5.62 3.13
C GLU A 30 -5.62 5.13 3.50
N LEU A 31 -4.81 4.73 2.50
CA LEU A 31 -3.42 4.39 2.72
C LEU A 31 -2.60 5.63 3.15
N ILE A 32 -2.81 6.77 2.49
CA ILE A 32 -2.12 8.02 2.80
C ILE A 32 -2.38 8.40 4.26
N ASN A 33 -3.64 8.43 4.67
CA ASN A 33 -4.02 8.78 6.05
C ASN A 33 -3.33 7.87 7.08
N GLU A 34 -3.30 6.55 6.84
CA GLU A 34 -2.66 5.60 7.75
C GLU A 34 -1.12 5.70 7.80
N LEU A 35 -0.49 6.20 6.74
CA LEU A 35 0.95 6.41 6.71
C LEU A 35 1.34 7.78 7.30
N ASP A 36 0.52 8.80 7.07
CA ASP A 36 0.65 10.14 7.66
C ASP A 36 0.47 10.08 9.19
N ASP A 37 -0.54 9.34 9.69
CA ASP A 37 -0.78 9.13 11.13
C ASP A 37 0.42 8.49 11.84
N LYS A 38 1.21 7.69 11.10
CA LYS A 38 2.43 7.05 11.60
C LYS A 38 3.67 7.93 11.50
N LYS A 39 3.53 9.15 10.97
CA LYS A 39 4.63 10.09 10.72
C LYS A 39 5.77 9.44 9.94
N PHE A 40 5.43 8.59 8.96
CA PHE A 40 6.45 7.93 8.14
C PHE A 40 7.30 8.91 7.35
N PHE A 41 6.78 10.12 7.13
CA PHE A 41 7.44 11.18 6.39
C PHE A 41 7.41 12.47 7.22
N GLU A 42 8.58 13.01 7.52
CA GLU A 42 8.72 14.39 7.98
C GLU A 42 8.69 15.30 6.75
N GLU A 43 7.91 16.37 6.83
CA GLU A 43 7.63 17.36 5.77
C GLU A 43 8.93 17.85 5.12
N GLU A 44 9.30 17.31 3.94
CA GLU A 44 10.17 17.94 2.91
C GLU A 44 10.51 17.01 1.71
N SER A 45 9.89 15.83 1.56
CA SER A 45 10.14 14.99 0.37
C SER A 45 9.31 15.45 -0.83
N LEU A 46 9.98 15.90 -1.89
CA LEU A 46 9.41 16.60 -3.06
C LEU A 46 8.39 15.83 -3.93
N ASP A 47 8.00 14.60 -3.62
CA ASP A 47 6.87 13.94 -4.29
C ASP A 47 6.29 12.77 -3.48
N ILE A 48 5.70 13.09 -2.33
CA ILE A 48 5.09 12.09 -1.44
C ILE A 48 3.95 11.31 -2.15
N GLU A 49 3.24 11.99 -3.05
CA GLU A 49 2.19 11.42 -3.90
C GLU A 49 2.72 10.32 -4.83
N GLN A 50 3.87 10.56 -5.47
CA GLN A 50 4.56 9.56 -6.30
C GLN A 50 5.07 8.40 -5.44
N PHE A 51 5.56 8.67 -4.23
CA PHE A 51 5.97 7.62 -3.31
C PHE A 51 4.79 6.72 -2.92
N TYR A 52 3.63 7.27 -2.58
CA TYR A 52 2.44 6.47 -2.31
C TYR A 52 2.01 5.62 -3.50
N SER A 53 2.08 6.16 -4.72
CA SER A 53 1.85 5.40 -5.95
C SER A 53 2.86 4.24 -6.10
N PHE A 54 4.13 4.49 -5.82
CA PHE A 54 5.19 3.48 -5.88
C PHE A 54 4.94 2.30 -4.93
N ILE A 55 4.45 2.55 -3.70
CA ILE A 55 4.07 1.48 -2.76
C ILE A 55 3.05 0.55 -3.41
N LEU A 56 1.99 1.13 -3.98
CA LEU A 56 0.89 0.39 -4.58
C LEU A 56 1.33 -0.38 -5.83
N GLU A 57 2.13 0.23 -6.69
CA GLU A 57 2.71 -0.40 -7.88
C GLU A 57 3.56 -1.62 -7.53
N TRP A 58 4.41 -1.51 -6.51
CA TRP A 58 5.21 -2.65 -6.05
C TRP A 58 4.38 -3.78 -5.46
N LEU A 59 3.33 -3.45 -4.71
CA LEU A 59 2.42 -4.47 -4.16
C LEU A 59 1.60 -5.16 -5.25
N LEU A 60 1.22 -4.43 -6.30
CA LEU A 60 0.58 -5.01 -7.49
C LEU A 60 1.57 -5.91 -8.25
N TYR A 61 2.79 -5.45 -8.48
CA TYR A 61 3.85 -6.23 -9.12
C TYR A 61 4.18 -7.51 -8.33
N ALA A 62 4.16 -7.43 -7.01
CA ALA A 62 4.35 -8.55 -6.11
C ALA A 62 3.14 -9.51 -6.03
N GLU A 63 2.01 -9.17 -6.68
CA GLU A 63 0.71 -9.84 -6.55
C GLU A 63 0.23 -9.96 -5.09
N ALA A 64 0.64 -9.01 -4.25
CA ALA A 64 0.25 -8.96 -2.84
C ALA A 64 -1.13 -8.31 -2.65
N ILE A 65 -1.50 -7.42 -3.58
CA ILE A 65 -2.82 -6.81 -3.70
C ILE A 65 -3.30 -6.84 -5.17
N HIS A 66 -4.58 -6.60 -5.37
CA HIS A 66 -5.24 -6.40 -6.66
C HIS A 66 -5.92 -5.04 -6.67
N TYR A 67 -6.21 -4.52 -7.86
CA TYR A 67 -6.87 -3.23 -8.06
C TYR A 67 -8.20 -3.41 -8.80
N LYS A 68 -9.27 -2.83 -8.25
CA LYS A 68 -10.60 -2.74 -8.85
C LYS A 68 -10.76 -1.35 -9.47
N GLY A 69 -10.49 -1.25 -10.77
CA GLY A 69 -10.43 0.03 -11.49
C GLY A 69 -11.72 0.87 -11.44
N GLU A 70 -12.89 0.23 -11.46
CA GLU A 70 -14.19 0.92 -11.41
C GLU A 70 -14.42 1.65 -10.09
N GLU A 71 -13.95 1.08 -8.98
CA GLU A 71 -14.12 1.64 -7.63
C GLU A 71 -12.89 2.38 -7.11
N LYS A 72 -11.78 2.34 -7.86
CA LYS A 72 -10.47 2.84 -7.45
C LYS A 72 -9.98 2.27 -6.10
N LYS A 73 -10.26 0.99 -5.87
CA LYS A 73 -9.92 0.28 -4.62
C LYS A 73 -8.91 -0.83 -4.82
N PHE A 74 -8.13 -1.07 -3.78
CA PHE A 74 -7.16 -2.14 -3.66
C PHE A 74 -7.67 -3.20 -2.68
N TYR A 75 -7.39 -4.47 -2.95
CA TYR A 75 -7.86 -5.58 -2.11
C TYR A 75 -6.87 -6.75 -2.14
N LYS A 76 -6.88 -7.59 -1.11
CA LYS A 76 -6.09 -8.82 -1.11
C LYS A 76 -6.82 -9.89 -1.93
N LYS A 77 -6.09 -10.70 -2.72
CA LYS A 77 -6.64 -11.93 -3.30
C LYS A 77 -7.19 -12.81 -2.18
N LYS A 78 -8.48 -13.16 -2.24
CA LYS A 78 -9.00 -14.26 -1.42
C LYS A 78 -8.37 -15.55 -1.96
N HIS A 79 -7.68 -16.28 -1.09
CA HIS A 79 -7.31 -17.67 -1.36
C HIS A 79 -8.56 -18.55 -1.27
#